data_AF-A0A077R8C1-F1
#
_entry.id   AF-A0A077R8C1-F1
#
_cell.length_a   1.000
_cell.length_b   1.000
_cell.length_c   1.000
_cell.angle_alpha   90.00
_cell.angle_beta   90.00
_cell.angle_gamma   90.00
#
_symmetry.space_group_name_H-M   'P 1'
#
loop_
_entity.id
_entity.type
_entity.pdbx_description
1 polymer ?
#
loop_
_entity_poly.entity_id
_entity_poly.type
_entity_poly.pdbx_seq_one_letter_code
_entity_poly.pdbx_strand_id
1 'polypeptide(L)'
;MSPSTHTSPLTSLCSNSGKASTFSCTFTSFNKQSKTSISKLPAPVSKPSISSSAAAAAIKQLNDETFPKLSFPSTSRPLQPVDVNVGKVASQEARCCSHFPASSPKLSSTRVSIRKARPSATITGPRSAAKARNLGCKLGHSASVSLKGERISVKVPQKLPAPRLKPNSSPYEDLVAHLSRHHFFTEAQEVERSSITPDFFLIQYLETARLGKCSLYHQTLNFLEANRDHIMAHVTPGESLPDTVPLDVTAWIETFQRPPTHLLAVHSDSEAATIYAVHGQIFALQCVSIPFLPASKETQENGKTIKDMAVLALRVPCLQHFNTVLRWLYSQSTISLLQELLPLKHIIKHFARRALATQKSTSPTPQNPSVDVSKLSATDLVEAMSTLSTKQYLELLQTIQAVWKNGVALGIVSWNFWTVLDNAWNLIIGAMMVSKRKGQAKVAKAIAASTSELSAQMESTRIG
;
A
#
# COMPACT_ATOMS: atom_id res chain seq x y z
N MET A 1 -10.63 33.15 38.39
CA MET A 1 -10.39 32.21 37.27
C MET A 1 -8.94 31.78 37.38
N SER A 2 -8.70 30.57 37.87
CA SER A 2 -7.36 30.03 38.09
C SER A 2 -6.90 29.30 36.82
N PRO A 3 -5.64 29.45 36.36
CA PRO A 3 -5.16 28.72 35.20
C PRO A 3 -5.05 27.24 35.54
N SER A 4 -5.70 26.38 34.75
CA SER A 4 -5.57 24.93 34.83
C SER A 4 -4.13 24.54 34.46
N THR A 5 -3.37 24.05 35.44
CA THR A 5 -2.03 23.51 35.22
C THR A 5 -2.13 22.19 34.45
N HIS A 6 -1.84 22.24 33.15
CA HIS A 6 -1.58 21.04 32.36
C HIS A 6 -0.28 20.39 32.86
N THR A 7 -0.39 19.20 33.44
CA THR A 7 0.76 18.34 33.73
C THR A 7 1.24 17.71 32.42
N SER A 8 2.38 18.17 31.92
CA SER A 8 3.04 17.55 30.77
C SER A 8 3.42 16.09 31.10
N PRO A 9 3.09 15.10 30.24
CA PRO A 9 3.34 13.67 30.50
C PRO A 9 4.82 13.26 30.50
N LEU A 10 5.74 14.21 30.32
CA LEU A 10 7.18 13.99 30.20
C LEU A 10 7.96 14.29 31.49
N THR A 11 7.39 15.07 32.43
CA THR A 11 8.05 15.35 33.71
C THR A 11 8.18 14.13 34.64
N SER A 12 7.48 13.02 34.36
CA SER A 12 7.59 11.80 35.18
C SER A 12 8.75 10.87 34.79
N LEU A 13 9.53 11.18 33.75
CA LEU A 13 10.58 10.28 33.22
C LEU A 13 12.01 10.83 33.29
N CYS A 14 12.19 12.15 33.49
CA CYS A 14 13.53 12.75 33.50
C CYS A 14 14.26 12.72 34.87
N SER A 15 13.74 12.03 35.89
CA SER A 15 14.34 12.05 37.24
C SER A 15 15.23 10.87 37.61
N ASN A 16 15.57 9.95 36.70
CA ASN A 16 16.50 8.85 37.02
C ASN A 16 17.53 8.62 35.90
N SER A 17 18.64 9.36 35.97
CA SER A 17 19.88 9.00 35.27
C SER A 17 21.01 8.93 36.30
N GLY A 18 21.40 7.69 36.64
CA GLY A 18 22.50 7.44 37.54
C GLY A 18 22.60 5.96 37.93
N LYS A 19 23.56 5.28 37.29
CA LYS A 19 24.09 3.93 37.57
C LYS A 19 23.43 2.78 36.81
N ALA A 20 24.24 2.22 35.91
CA ALA A 20 24.03 0.93 35.30
C ALA A 20 24.04 -0.18 36.36
N SER A 21 22.97 -0.98 36.39
CA SER A 21 23.02 -2.34 36.93
C SER A 21 22.01 -3.22 36.19
N THR A 22 22.52 -4.40 35.84
CA THR A 22 21.80 -5.53 35.26
C THR A 22 20.65 -5.94 36.17
N PHE A 23 19.41 -5.99 35.65
CA PHE A 23 18.26 -6.49 36.40
C PHE A 23 17.61 -7.68 35.68
N SER A 24 17.77 -8.86 36.27
CA SER A 24 16.87 -10.01 36.10
C SER A 24 15.55 -9.72 36.81
N CYS A 25 14.43 -9.97 36.13
CA CYS A 25 13.10 -9.85 36.73
C CYS A 25 12.69 -11.18 37.39
N THR A 26 12.76 -11.22 38.71
CA THR A 26 12.09 -12.22 39.54
C THR A 26 10.76 -11.61 40.02
N PHE A 27 9.63 -12.20 39.64
CA PHE A 27 8.31 -11.80 40.12
C PHE A 27 8.09 -12.30 41.55
N THR A 28 7.96 -11.38 42.51
CA THR A 28 7.41 -11.68 43.85
C THR A 28 5.95 -11.26 43.92
N SER A 29 5.11 -12.24 44.28
CA SER A 29 3.67 -12.12 44.43
C SER A 29 3.33 -11.58 45.82
N PHE A 30 2.60 -10.46 45.89
CA PHE A 30 2.02 -9.96 47.14
C PHE A 30 0.63 -10.58 47.34
N ASN A 31 0.56 -11.47 48.33
CA ASN A 31 -0.65 -12.13 48.80
C ASN A 31 -1.26 -11.29 49.93
N LYS A 32 -2.52 -10.86 49.79
CA LYS A 32 -3.29 -10.24 50.88
C LYS A 32 -4.54 -11.09 51.12
N GLN A 33 -4.55 -11.74 52.28
CA GLN A 33 -5.60 -12.63 52.76
C GLN A 33 -6.90 -11.86 53.03
N SER A 34 -8.01 -12.38 52.52
CA SER A 34 -9.30 -12.28 53.20
C SER A 34 -10.04 -13.61 53.02
N LYS A 35 -10.48 -14.17 54.15
CA LYS A 35 -11.17 -15.46 54.26
C LYS A 35 -12.64 -15.28 53.87
N THR A 36 -13.17 -16.12 52.98
CA THR A 36 -14.57 -16.59 53.03
C THR A 36 -14.78 -17.78 52.08
N SER A 37 -15.14 -18.92 52.68
CA SER A 37 -16.01 -20.02 52.21
C SER A 37 -16.11 -20.38 50.70
N ILE A 38 -15.38 -21.45 50.38
CA ILE A 38 -15.62 -22.59 49.47
C ILE A 38 -16.98 -22.65 48.73
N SER A 39 -16.92 -22.59 47.39
CA SER A 39 -17.75 -23.42 46.50
C SER A 39 -16.96 -23.77 45.22
N LYS A 40 -17.04 -25.05 44.81
CA LYS A 40 -16.28 -25.68 43.70
C LYS A 40 -16.87 -25.31 42.33
N LEU A 41 -16.03 -24.88 41.38
CA LEU A 41 -16.31 -24.84 39.93
C LEU A 41 -15.01 -25.09 39.11
N PRO A 42 -15.11 -25.55 37.85
CA PRO A 42 -14.08 -26.34 37.17
C PRO A 42 -13.02 -25.53 36.39
N ALA A 43 -11.98 -26.25 35.97
CA ALA A 43 -10.72 -25.80 35.40
C ALA A 43 -10.82 -24.86 34.18
N PRO A 44 -9.84 -23.94 33.99
CA PRO A 44 -9.83 -23.00 32.89
C PRO A 44 -9.37 -23.66 31.58
N VAL A 45 -10.19 -23.45 30.54
CA VAL A 45 -9.90 -23.76 29.14
C VAL A 45 -8.69 -22.94 28.67
N SER A 46 -7.72 -23.64 28.08
CA SER A 46 -6.50 -23.10 27.49
C SER A 46 -6.80 -22.10 26.37
N LYS A 47 -6.24 -20.89 26.50
CA LYS A 47 -6.29 -19.86 25.45
C LYS A 47 -5.47 -20.32 24.23
N PRO A 48 -5.98 -20.18 23.00
CA PRO A 48 -5.21 -20.47 21.81
C PRO A 48 -4.10 -19.45 21.63
N SER A 49 -2.88 -19.93 21.40
CA SER A 49 -1.73 -19.11 21.03
C SER A 49 -2.01 -18.44 19.68
N ILE A 50 -1.89 -17.11 19.65
CA ILE A 50 -1.98 -16.33 18.41
C ILE A 50 -0.77 -16.71 17.57
N SER A 51 -0.99 -17.57 16.57
CA SER A 51 0.05 -17.99 15.63
C SER A 51 0.50 -16.77 14.82
N SER A 52 1.72 -16.32 15.06
CA SER A 52 2.42 -15.37 14.19
C SER A 52 2.31 -15.85 12.74
N SER A 53 1.73 -15.02 11.88
CA SER A 53 1.54 -15.35 10.47
C SER A 53 2.91 -15.57 9.82
N ALA A 54 3.06 -16.72 9.19
CA ALA A 54 4.27 -17.14 8.52
C ALA A 54 4.75 -16.10 7.47
N ALA A 55 3.80 -15.37 6.85
CA ALA A 55 4.11 -14.26 5.95
C ALA A 55 4.77 -13.06 6.65
N ALA A 56 4.47 -12.81 7.93
CA ALA A 56 5.11 -11.74 8.71
C ALA A 56 6.57 -12.05 9.06
N ALA A 57 6.90 -13.32 9.32
CA ALA A 57 8.27 -13.77 9.57
C ALA A 57 9.16 -13.66 8.32
N ALA A 58 8.68 -14.11 7.16
CA ALA A 58 9.40 -13.98 5.88
C ALA A 58 9.71 -12.52 5.52
N ILE A 59 8.78 -11.60 5.84
CA ILE A 59 8.94 -10.19 5.49
C ILE A 59 9.82 -9.44 6.51
N LYS A 60 9.87 -9.89 7.77
CA LYS A 60 10.83 -9.34 8.75
C LYS A 60 12.27 -9.51 8.27
N GLN A 61 12.62 -10.66 7.70
CA GLN A 61 13.96 -10.92 7.15
C GLN A 61 14.28 -10.09 5.90
N LEU A 62 13.28 -9.77 5.06
CA LEU A 62 13.48 -8.89 3.90
C LEU A 62 13.87 -7.45 4.29
N ASN A 63 13.60 -7.01 5.53
CA ASN A 63 14.01 -5.68 5.99
C ASN A 63 15.36 -5.71 6.74
N ASP A 64 15.73 -6.83 7.36
CA ASP A 64 16.99 -6.98 8.11
C ASP A 64 18.18 -7.32 7.18
N GLU A 65 17.94 -7.97 6.05
CA GLU A 65 18.98 -8.11 5.04
C GLU A 65 19.12 -6.80 4.25
N THR A 66 20.31 -6.18 4.36
CA THR A 66 20.78 -5.24 3.34
C THR A 66 20.77 -6.00 2.03
N PHE A 67 19.68 -5.86 1.24
CA PHE A 67 19.43 -6.69 0.06
C PHE A 67 20.74 -6.93 -0.68
N PRO A 68 21.22 -8.18 -0.83
CA PRO A 68 22.29 -8.46 -1.76
C PRO A 68 21.77 -7.93 -3.08
N LYS A 69 22.41 -6.85 -3.57
CA LYS A 69 22.09 -6.15 -4.81
C LYS A 69 21.73 -7.25 -5.80
N LEU A 70 20.44 -7.42 -6.14
CA LEU A 70 20.02 -8.43 -7.10
C LEU A 70 20.82 -8.12 -8.36
N SER A 71 21.88 -8.89 -8.58
CA SER A 71 22.89 -8.64 -9.59
C SER A 71 22.28 -9.12 -10.89
N PHE A 72 21.29 -8.37 -11.36
CA PHE A 72 20.95 -8.38 -12.77
C PHE A 72 22.23 -8.00 -13.51
N PRO A 73 22.67 -8.78 -14.51
CA PRO A 73 23.91 -8.51 -15.21
C PRO A 73 23.90 -7.05 -15.67
N SER A 74 24.79 -6.26 -15.05
CA SER A 74 24.95 -4.83 -15.28
C SER A 74 25.57 -4.65 -16.66
N THR A 75 24.76 -4.82 -17.69
CA THR A 75 25.06 -4.25 -19.00
C THR A 75 24.68 -2.78 -18.90
N SER A 76 25.66 -1.89 -19.08
CA SER A 76 25.54 -0.43 -19.08
C SER A 76 24.64 0.13 -20.19
N ARG A 77 23.81 -0.72 -20.81
CA ARG A 77 22.77 -0.28 -21.73
C ARG A 77 21.58 0.24 -20.92
N PRO A 78 20.99 1.39 -21.28
CA PRO A 78 19.70 1.79 -20.74
C PRO A 78 18.71 0.63 -20.98
N LEU A 79 18.31 -0.01 -19.89
CA LEU A 79 17.48 -1.20 -19.96
C LEU A 79 16.15 -0.83 -20.59
N GLN A 80 15.78 -1.56 -21.65
CA GLN A 80 14.59 -1.21 -22.41
C GLN A 80 13.33 -1.38 -21.55
N PRO A 81 12.32 -0.50 -21.71
CA PRO A 81 11.04 -0.63 -21.03
C PRO A 81 10.48 -2.05 -21.19
N VAL A 82 9.91 -2.62 -20.13
CA VAL A 82 9.33 -3.96 -20.20
C VAL A 82 8.07 -3.86 -21.06
N ASP A 83 8.16 -4.34 -22.30
CA ASP A 83 7.03 -4.42 -23.21
C ASP A 83 6.15 -5.61 -22.84
N VAL A 84 4.95 -5.33 -22.33
CA VAL A 84 3.95 -6.35 -22.00
C VAL A 84 2.92 -6.42 -23.11
N ASN A 85 2.95 -7.51 -23.87
CA ASN A 85 1.99 -7.75 -24.95
C ASN A 85 0.65 -8.21 -24.37
N VAL A 86 -0.38 -7.37 -24.47
CA VAL A 86 -1.76 -7.78 -24.16
C VAL A 86 -2.39 -8.34 -25.44
N GLY A 87 -2.22 -9.64 -25.67
CA GLY A 87 -2.83 -10.35 -26.80
C GLY A 87 -4.34 -10.47 -26.63
N LYS A 88 -5.09 -10.31 -27.73
CA LYS A 88 -6.52 -10.63 -27.79
C LYS A 88 -6.63 -12.15 -27.93
N VAL A 89 -7.13 -12.85 -26.90
CA VAL A 89 -7.54 -14.25 -27.05
C VAL A 89 -8.82 -14.22 -27.87
N ALA A 90 -8.71 -14.55 -29.16
CA ALA A 90 -9.87 -14.73 -30.00
C ALA A 90 -10.43 -16.13 -29.71
N SER A 91 -11.50 -16.20 -28.89
CA SER A 91 -12.37 -17.37 -28.90
C SER A 91 -13.04 -17.44 -30.26
N GLN A 92 -12.66 -18.43 -31.04
CA GLN A 92 -13.19 -18.71 -32.36
C GLN A 92 -14.53 -19.44 -32.16
N GLU A 93 -15.62 -18.70 -31.95
CA GLU A 93 -16.97 -19.25 -32.07
C GLU A 93 -17.32 -19.35 -33.55
N ALA A 94 -17.43 -20.58 -34.04
CA ALA A 94 -18.01 -20.88 -35.34
C ALA A 94 -19.51 -20.52 -35.30
N ARG A 95 -19.94 -19.61 -36.19
CA ARG A 95 -21.35 -19.42 -36.50
C ARG A 95 -21.60 -19.70 -37.98
N CYS A 96 -22.48 -20.68 -38.19
CA CYS A 96 -23.01 -21.13 -39.46
C CYS A 96 -23.94 -20.08 -40.11
N CYS A 97 -24.05 -20.23 -41.42
CA CYS A 97 -24.80 -19.42 -42.38
C CYS A 97 -26.31 -19.40 -42.14
N SER A 98 -26.97 -18.33 -42.57
CA SER A 98 -28.29 -18.41 -43.22
C SER A 98 -28.49 -17.27 -44.22
N HIS A 99 -29.03 -17.67 -45.38
CA HIS A 99 -29.36 -16.87 -46.56
C HIS A 99 -30.70 -16.14 -46.42
N PHE A 100 -30.86 -14.97 -47.04
CA PHE A 100 -32.09 -14.55 -47.76
C PHE A 100 -31.78 -13.49 -48.84
N PRO A 101 -32.60 -13.36 -49.92
CA PRO A 101 -32.22 -12.66 -51.14
C PRO A 101 -32.91 -11.29 -51.40
N ALA A 102 -32.23 -10.50 -52.24
CA ALA A 102 -32.68 -9.59 -53.32
C ALA A 102 -33.72 -8.47 -53.12
N SER A 103 -33.34 -7.23 -53.46
CA SER A 103 -33.87 -6.46 -54.61
C SER A 103 -33.13 -5.12 -54.82
N SER A 104 -33.03 -4.69 -56.09
CA SER A 104 -32.28 -3.56 -56.68
C SER A 104 -33.16 -2.27 -56.77
N PRO A 105 -32.85 -1.14 -57.49
CA PRO A 105 -31.73 -0.82 -58.41
C PRO A 105 -31.16 0.65 -58.44
N LYS A 106 -30.03 0.84 -59.17
CA LYS A 106 -29.61 1.94 -60.11
C LYS A 106 -29.75 3.44 -59.70
N LEU A 107 -28.91 4.44 -60.02
CA LEU A 107 -27.80 4.79 -60.94
C LEU A 107 -26.98 5.91 -60.20
N SER A 108 -25.70 6.18 -60.41
CA SER A 108 -25.18 6.93 -61.56
C SER A 108 -23.64 7.02 -61.54
N SER A 109 -23.10 7.04 -62.75
CA SER A 109 -21.70 7.15 -63.18
C SER A 109 -21.01 8.46 -62.79
N THR A 110 -19.75 8.40 -62.34
CA THR A 110 -18.68 9.31 -62.82
C THR A 110 -17.31 8.63 -62.73
N ARG A 111 -16.55 8.71 -63.82
CA ARG A 111 -15.24 8.07 -64.06
C ARG A 111 -14.10 9.07 -63.78
N VAL A 112 -12.88 8.53 -63.69
CA VAL A 112 -11.54 9.16 -63.80
C VAL A 112 -10.83 9.50 -62.48
N SER A 113 -9.85 8.67 -62.08
CA SER A 113 -8.42 8.96 -62.29
C SER A 113 -7.56 7.89 -61.62
N ILE A 114 -6.80 7.15 -62.42
CA ILE A 114 -5.85 6.14 -61.97
C ILE A 114 -4.55 6.86 -61.62
N ARG A 115 -4.25 6.99 -60.32
CA ARG A 115 -2.87 7.12 -59.82
C ARG A 115 -2.55 5.93 -58.92
N LYS A 116 -1.58 5.14 -59.40
CA LYS A 116 -0.92 4.03 -58.71
C LYS A 116 -0.23 4.58 -57.45
N ALA A 117 -0.91 4.53 -56.31
CA ALA A 117 -0.30 4.71 -55.00
C ALA A 117 -0.45 3.40 -54.23
N ARG A 118 0.68 2.82 -53.83
CA ARG A 118 0.80 1.59 -53.05
C ARG A 118 0.20 1.83 -51.65
N PRO A 119 -0.90 1.16 -51.24
CA PRO A 119 -1.45 1.35 -49.92
C PRO A 119 -0.84 0.29 -48.99
N SER A 120 0.18 0.68 -48.24
CA SER A 120 0.59 -0.02 -47.02
C SER A 120 0.13 0.79 -45.80
N ALA A 121 -1.15 1.11 -45.75
CA ALA A 121 -1.80 1.67 -44.58
C ALA A 121 -2.82 0.65 -44.09
N THR A 122 -2.38 -0.25 -43.21
CA THR A 122 -3.26 -1.12 -42.44
C THR A 122 -4.18 -0.23 -41.62
N ILE A 123 -5.45 -0.16 -42.04
CA ILE A 123 -6.52 0.55 -41.34
C ILE A 123 -6.68 -0.14 -39.98
N THR A 124 -6.04 0.41 -38.97
CA THR A 124 -6.30 0.06 -37.58
C THR A 124 -7.70 0.57 -37.25
N GLY A 125 -8.65 -0.35 -37.06
CA GLY A 125 -10.04 0.02 -36.83
C GLY A 125 -10.20 0.96 -35.62
N PRO A 126 -11.11 1.95 -35.67
CA PRO A 126 -11.27 3.00 -34.65
C PRO A 126 -11.49 2.46 -33.23
N ARG A 127 -11.99 1.23 -33.12
CA ARG A 127 -12.25 0.55 -31.84
C ARG A 127 -10.97 0.23 -31.03
N SER A 128 -9.84 -0.03 -31.68
CA SER A 128 -8.58 -0.35 -31.01
C SER A 128 -7.90 0.89 -30.41
N ALA A 129 -8.02 2.04 -31.10
CA ALA A 129 -7.52 3.32 -30.63
C ALA A 129 -8.25 3.82 -29.37
N ALA A 130 -9.58 3.70 -29.34
CA ALA A 130 -10.39 4.05 -28.16
C ALA A 130 -10.00 3.22 -26.92
N LYS A 131 -9.74 1.92 -27.11
CA LYS A 131 -9.32 1.02 -26.02
C LYS A 131 -7.93 1.35 -25.48
N ALA A 132 -6.97 1.66 -26.37
CA ALA A 132 -5.63 2.09 -25.96
C ALA A 132 -5.66 3.42 -25.21
N ARG A 133 -6.47 4.39 -25.65
CA ARG A 133 -6.68 5.65 -24.92
C ARG A 133 -7.29 5.44 -23.54
N ASN A 134 -8.30 4.58 -23.42
CA ASN A 134 -8.92 4.28 -22.13
C ASN A 134 -7.92 3.61 -21.16
N LEU A 135 -7.12 2.66 -21.65
CA LEU A 135 -6.02 2.06 -20.88
C LEU A 135 -4.95 3.07 -20.48
N GLY A 136 -4.55 3.95 -21.40
CA GLY A 136 -3.59 5.02 -21.12
C GLY A 136 -4.11 6.01 -20.07
N CYS A 137 -5.39 6.36 -20.10
CA CYS A 137 -6.02 7.21 -19.09
C CYS A 137 -6.03 6.53 -17.70
N LYS A 138 -6.36 5.24 -17.64
CA LYS A 138 -6.36 4.46 -16.39
C LYS A 138 -4.96 4.22 -15.80
N LEU A 139 -3.96 4.03 -16.66
CA LEU A 139 -2.56 3.90 -16.23
C LEU A 139 -1.97 5.27 -15.87
N GLY A 140 -2.43 6.35 -16.50
CA GLY A 140 -1.91 7.69 -16.29
C GLY A 140 -0.40 7.72 -16.55
N HIS A 141 0.36 8.29 -15.61
CA HIS A 141 1.81 8.44 -15.74
C HIS A 141 2.60 7.17 -15.36
N SER A 142 1.95 6.05 -15.06
CA SER A 142 2.62 4.83 -14.59
C SER A 142 3.16 3.94 -15.70
N ALA A 143 2.59 4.02 -16.90
CA ALA A 143 3.07 3.30 -18.06
C ALA A 143 2.71 4.04 -19.35
N SER A 144 3.60 3.98 -20.34
CA SER A 144 3.26 4.47 -21.68
C SER A 144 2.62 3.36 -22.49
N VAL A 145 1.44 3.63 -23.05
CA VAL A 145 0.70 2.70 -23.90
C VAL A 145 0.95 3.09 -25.35
N SER A 146 1.46 2.16 -26.15
CA SER A 146 1.65 2.34 -27.58
C SER A 146 0.93 1.24 -28.36
N LEU A 147 0.37 1.59 -29.52
CA LEU A 147 -0.22 0.63 -30.45
C LEU A 147 0.85 0.21 -31.44
N LYS A 148 1.18 -1.09 -31.48
CA LYS A 148 2.06 -1.68 -32.48
C LYS A 148 1.23 -2.65 -33.33
N GLY A 149 0.60 -2.10 -34.38
CA GLY A 149 -0.42 -2.80 -35.16
C GLY A 149 -1.69 -2.99 -34.33
N GLU A 150 -2.22 -4.22 -34.29
CA GLU A 150 -3.40 -4.55 -33.45
C GLU A 150 -3.06 -4.81 -31.97
N ARG A 151 -1.78 -4.78 -31.60
CA ARG A 151 -1.32 -5.12 -30.25
C ARG A 151 -1.13 -3.87 -29.41
N ILE A 152 -1.60 -3.95 -28.17
CA ILE A 152 -1.35 -2.94 -27.15
C ILE A 152 -0.04 -3.31 -26.47
N SER A 153 0.95 -2.45 -26.62
CA SER A 153 2.25 -2.51 -25.93
C SER A 153 2.19 -1.55 -24.74
N VAL A 154 2.39 -2.08 -23.54
CA VAL A 154 2.49 -1.29 -22.31
C VAL A 154 3.96 -1.28 -21.88
N LYS A 155 4.54 -0.08 -21.77
CA LYS A 155 5.91 0.14 -21.30
C LYS A 155 5.88 0.58 -19.85
N VAL A 156 6.34 -0.30 -18.97
CA VAL A 156 6.43 -0.06 -17.52
C VAL A 156 7.85 0.44 -17.16
N PRO A 157 7.99 1.52 -16.38
CA PRO A 157 9.28 1.94 -15.82
C PRO A 157 9.90 0.84 -14.96
N GLN A 158 11.21 0.67 -15.05
CA GLN A 158 11.87 -0.38 -14.27
C GLN A 158 12.08 0.01 -12.81
N LYS A 159 12.10 1.31 -12.51
CA LYS A 159 12.26 1.86 -11.17
C LYS A 159 11.22 2.94 -10.94
N LEU A 160 10.86 3.13 -9.67
CA LEU A 160 10.11 4.30 -9.27
C LEU A 160 10.96 5.56 -9.47
N PRO A 161 10.37 6.69 -9.87
CA PRO A 161 11.07 7.97 -9.88
C PRO A 161 11.50 8.36 -8.46
N ALA A 162 12.64 9.04 -8.34
CA ALA A 162 13.03 9.63 -7.07
C ALA A 162 11.94 10.63 -6.60
N PRO A 163 11.50 10.58 -5.34
CA PRO A 163 10.48 11.47 -4.83
C PRO A 163 10.99 12.91 -4.86
N ARG A 164 10.19 13.82 -5.45
CA ARG A 164 10.49 15.26 -5.49
C ARG A 164 9.59 15.95 -4.48
N LEU A 165 10.08 16.07 -3.25
CA LEU A 165 9.34 16.71 -2.16
C LEU A 165 9.37 18.23 -2.33
N LYS A 166 8.29 18.90 -1.93
CA LYS A 166 8.20 20.37 -1.88
C LYS A 166 7.91 20.77 -0.44
N PRO A 167 8.92 20.85 0.44
CA PRO A 167 8.71 21.16 1.84
C PRO A 167 8.13 22.57 2.01
N ASN A 168 7.07 22.69 2.80
CA ASN A 168 6.61 23.97 3.35
C ASN A 168 7.46 24.38 4.55
N SER A 169 7.87 23.39 5.34
CA SER A 169 8.79 23.47 6.47
C SER A 169 9.28 22.05 6.80
N SER A 170 10.42 21.92 7.48
CA SER A 170 11.02 20.62 7.79
C SER A 170 11.30 20.47 9.29
N PRO A 171 10.83 19.37 9.94
CA PRO A 171 11.15 19.12 11.33
C PRO A 171 12.64 18.83 11.55
N TYR A 172 13.39 18.44 10.50
CA TYR A 172 14.81 18.17 10.58
C TYR A 172 15.70 19.40 10.32
N GLU A 173 15.12 20.51 9.86
CA GLU A 173 15.85 21.79 9.72
C GLU A 173 15.74 22.61 11.01
N ASP A 174 14.51 22.79 11.51
CA ASP A 174 14.24 23.47 12.78
C ASP A 174 12.94 22.91 13.38
N LEU A 175 13.06 21.97 14.32
CA LEU A 175 11.91 21.30 14.92
C LEU A 175 11.03 22.27 15.72
N VAL A 176 11.62 23.25 16.42
CA VAL A 176 10.89 24.20 17.28
C VAL A 176 10.06 25.14 16.43
N ALA A 177 10.66 25.73 15.39
CA ALA A 177 9.95 26.59 14.45
C ALA A 177 8.89 25.79 13.66
N HIS A 178 9.22 24.56 13.26
CA HIS A 178 8.29 23.68 12.55
C HIS A 178 7.05 23.33 13.38
N LEU A 179 7.23 22.93 14.65
CA LEU A 179 6.10 22.66 15.56
C LEU A 179 5.28 23.92 15.85
N SER A 180 5.94 25.06 16.06
CA SER A 180 5.29 26.35 16.28
C SER A 180 4.45 26.78 15.07
N ARG A 181 4.95 26.55 13.85
CA ARG A 181 4.20 26.76 12.61
C ARG A 181 2.95 25.89 12.55
N HIS A 182 2.90 24.75 13.21
CA HIS A 182 1.71 23.91 13.32
C HIS A 182 0.95 24.11 14.64
N HIS A 183 1.15 25.25 15.31
CA HIS A 183 0.52 25.63 16.57
C HIS A 183 0.70 24.63 17.72
N PHE A 184 1.73 23.78 17.66
CA PHE A 184 2.15 22.91 18.75
C PHE A 184 3.14 23.64 19.66
N PHE A 185 2.73 24.79 20.20
CA PHE A 185 3.62 25.70 20.95
C PHE A 185 4.14 25.08 22.24
N THR A 186 3.29 24.33 22.96
CA THR A 186 3.69 23.64 24.19
C THR A 186 4.78 22.62 23.89
N GLU A 187 4.62 21.87 22.82
CA GLU A 187 5.58 20.85 22.39
C GLU A 187 6.84 21.45 21.80
N ALA A 188 6.74 22.56 21.06
CA ALA A 188 7.90 23.31 20.59
C ALA A 188 8.77 23.77 21.77
N GLN A 189 8.16 24.31 22.82
CA GLN A 189 8.87 24.73 24.03
C GLN A 189 9.50 23.55 24.78
N GLU A 190 8.82 22.39 24.81
CA GLU A 190 9.35 21.17 25.42
C GLU A 190 10.58 20.63 24.66
N VAL A 191 10.50 20.62 23.33
CA VAL A 191 11.62 20.25 22.45
C VAL A 191 12.80 21.19 22.65
N GLU A 192 12.56 22.50 22.71
CA GLU A 192 13.60 23.51 22.93
C GLU A 192 14.32 23.30 24.27
N ARG A 193 13.56 23.08 25.35
CA ARG A 193 14.12 22.83 26.69
C ARG A 193 14.94 21.54 26.77
N SER A 194 14.55 20.52 26.01
CA SER A 194 15.09 19.16 26.16
C SER A 194 16.04 18.76 25.03
N SER A 195 16.24 19.62 24.02
CA SER A 195 17.05 19.36 22.82
C SER A 195 16.72 18.03 22.13
N ILE A 196 15.43 17.73 22.01
CA ILE A 196 14.91 16.47 21.46
C ILE A 196 14.99 16.46 19.92
N THR A 197 15.40 15.33 19.33
CA THR A 197 15.36 15.14 17.86
C THR A 197 13.95 14.78 17.36
N PRO A 198 13.61 15.08 16.09
CA PRO A 198 12.29 14.74 15.52
C PRO A 198 11.94 13.25 15.63
N ASP A 199 12.91 12.37 15.37
CA ASP A 199 12.70 10.92 15.43
C ASP A 199 12.42 10.43 16.84
N PHE A 200 13.17 10.95 17.84
CA PHE A 200 12.92 10.60 19.23
C PHE A 200 11.53 11.08 19.67
N PHE A 201 11.16 12.31 19.31
CA PHE A 201 9.85 12.85 19.66
C PHE A 201 8.71 12.07 19.01
N LEU A 202 8.85 11.69 17.73
CA LEU A 202 7.88 10.84 17.04
C LEU A 202 7.76 9.46 17.70
N ILE A 203 8.87 8.80 18.01
CA ILE A 203 8.88 7.48 18.65
C ILE A 203 8.16 7.57 19.99
N GLN A 204 8.53 8.56 20.81
CA GLN A 204 7.92 8.79 22.10
C GLN A 204 6.40 9.03 21.96
N TYR A 205 6.00 9.85 20.99
CA TYR A 205 4.59 10.11 20.73
C TYR A 205 3.84 8.82 20.36
N LEU A 206 4.38 8.01 19.46
CA LEU A 206 3.77 6.75 19.04
C LEU A 206 3.71 5.72 20.18
N GLU A 207 4.65 5.77 21.12
CA GLU A 207 4.74 4.85 22.27
C GLU A 207 3.87 5.26 23.46
N THR A 208 3.44 6.52 23.54
CA THR A 208 2.49 6.95 24.59
C THR A 208 1.12 6.26 24.52
N ALA A 209 0.82 5.58 23.42
CA ALA A 209 -0.39 4.81 23.27
C ALA A 209 -0.36 3.55 24.17
N ARG A 210 -1.36 3.38 25.05
CA ARG A 210 -1.42 2.29 26.05
C ARG A 210 -1.31 0.86 25.49
N LEU A 211 -1.42 0.67 24.16
CA LEU A 211 -1.35 -0.63 23.49
C LEU A 211 -0.33 -0.65 22.32
N GLY A 212 0.67 0.24 22.35
CA GLY A 212 1.75 0.31 21.36
C GLY A 212 1.40 1.08 20.08
N LYS A 213 2.36 1.16 19.14
CA LYS A 213 2.33 2.07 17.98
C LYS A 213 1.08 1.96 17.11
N CYS A 214 0.58 0.74 16.88
CA CYS A 214 -0.63 0.53 16.08
C CYS A 214 -1.92 0.94 16.80
N SER A 215 -1.88 1.16 18.12
CA SER A 215 -3.07 1.53 18.90
C SER A 215 -3.61 2.89 18.51
N LEU A 216 -2.76 3.89 18.26
CA LEU A 216 -3.22 5.24 17.91
C LEU A 216 -3.99 5.25 16.59
N TYR A 217 -3.59 4.45 15.60
CA TYR A 217 -4.35 4.30 14.36
C TYR A 217 -5.75 3.72 14.62
N HIS A 218 -5.85 2.65 15.40
CA HIS A 218 -7.16 2.08 15.75
C HIS A 218 -8.01 3.03 16.59
N GLN A 219 -7.38 3.79 17.49
CA GLN A 219 -8.02 4.87 18.24
C GLN A 219 -8.65 5.89 17.28
N THR A 220 -7.97 6.28 16.20
CA THR A 220 -8.57 7.20 15.21
C THR A 220 -9.80 6.62 14.51
N LEU A 221 -9.79 5.32 14.19
CA LEU A 221 -10.94 4.66 13.57
C LEU A 221 -12.11 4.54 14.53
N ASN A 222 -11.86 4.10 15.76
CA ASN A 222 -12.88 3.97 16.80
C ASN A 222 -13.47 5.34 17.16
N PHE A 223 -12.63 6.37 17.21
CA PHE A 223 -13.05 7.75 17.44
C PHE A 223 -13.98 8.25 16.34
N LEU A 224 -13.60 8.03 15.08
CA LEU A 224 -14.41 8.46 13.94
C LEU A 224 -15.75 7.73 13.89
N GLU A 225 -15.76 6.42 14.16
CA GLU A 225 -16.98 5.62 14.19
C GLU A 225 -17.91 6.05 15.34
N ALA A 226 -17.38 6.24 16.54
CA ALA A 226 -18.16 6.65 17.71
C ALA A 226 -18.78 8.05 17.58
N ASN A 227 -18.16 8.92 16.78
CA ASN A 227 -18.61 10.30 16.57
C ASN A 227 -19.19 10.55 15.18
N ARG A 228 -19.45 9.48 14.41
CA ARG A 228 -19.79 9.57 12.98
C ARG A 228 -21.01 10.47 12.73
N ASP A 229 -22.10 10.22 13.44
CA ASP A 229 -23.36 10.93 13.21
C ASP A 229 -23.22 12.42 13.56
N HIS A 230 -22.52 12.73 14.65
CA HIS A 230 -22.28 14.11 15.07
C HIS A 230 -21.36 14.86 14.09
N ILE A 231 -20.30 14.21 13.60
CA ILE A 231 -19.42 14.80 12.58
C ILE A 231 -20.21 15.06 11.29
N MET A 232 -21.02 14.09 10.84
CA MET A 232 -21.79 14.21 9.60
C MET A 232 -22.94 15.24 9.70
N ALA A 233 -23.40 15.57 10.91
CA ALA A 233 -24.33 16.68 11.13
C ALA A 233 -23.69 18.05 10.90
N HIS A 234 -22.36 18.17 10.99
CA HIS A 234 -21.62 19.42 10.77
C HIS A 234 -20.89 19.46 9.42
N VAL A 235 -20.59 18.31 8.83
CA VAL A 235 -19.85 18.20 7.56
C VAL A 235 -20.78 17.68 6.47
N THR A 236 -21.53 18.60 5.86
CA THR A 236 -22.49 18.29 4.80
C THR A 236 -21.79 18.15 3.43
N PRO A 237 -22.00 17.06 2.68
CA PRO A 237 -21.49 16.94 1.32
C PRO A 237 -22.00 18.06 0.40
N GLY A 238 -21.08 18.75 -0.28
CA GLY A 238 -21.39 19.83 -1.23
C GLY A 238 -21.35 21.24 -0.62
N GLU A 239 -21.24 21.34 0.71
CA GLU A 239 -21.06 22.62 1.41
C GLU A 239 -19.58 22.91 1.70
N SER A 240 -19.27 24.14 2.08
CA SER A 240 -17.94 24.50 2.59
C SER A 240 -17.68 23.75 3.89
N LEU A 241 -16.46 23.23 4.07
CA LEU A 241 -16.07 22.58 5.32
C LEU A 241 -16.16 23.59 6.48
N PRO A 242 -16.73 23.19 7.64
CA PRO A 242 -16.68 24.02 8.84
C PRO A 242 -15.24 24.17 9.31
N ASP A 243 -14.89 25.28 9.97
CA ASP A 243 -13.52 25.45 10.50
C ASP A 243 -13.22 24.47 11.64
N THR A 244 -14.22 24.23 12.50
CA THR A 244 -14.11 23.34 13.67
C THR A 244 -15.39 22.53 13.88
N VAL A 245 -15.26 21.34 14.46
CA VAL A 245 -16.39 20.51 14.93
C VAL A 245 -16.21 20.25 16.43
N PRO A 246 -17.17 20.67 17.28
CA PRO A 246 -17.09 20.42 18.72
C PRO A 246 -17.39 18.95 19.01
N LEU A 247 -16.49 18.26 19.72
CA LEU A 247 -16.62 16.82 20.01
C LEU A 247 -16.39 16.54 21.50
N ASP A 248 -17.27 15.73 22.09
CA ASP A 248 -17.13 15.27 23.49
C ASP A 248 -16.04 14.19 23.57
N VAL A 249 -14.92 14.54 24.22
CA VAL A 249 -13.76 13.65 24.37
C VAL A 249 -13.58 13.17 25.80
N THR A 250 -14.56 13.39 26.68
CA THR A 250 -14.48 13.10 28.13
C THR A 250 -14.11 11.64 28.38
N ALA A 251 -14.86 10.70 27.79
CA ALA A 251 -14.63 9.26 27.97
C ALA A 251 -13.24 8.81 27.49
N TRP A 252 -12.66 9.49 26.49
CA TRP A 252 -11.32 9.19 25.99
C TRP A 252 -10.26 9.61 27.00
N ILE A 253 -10.40 10.81 27.55
CA ILE A 253 -9.49 11.34 28.57
C ILE A 253 -9.56 10.49 29.85
N GLU A 254 -10.77 10.15 30.31
CA GLU A 254 -10.99 9.31 31.50
C GLU A 254 -10.40 7.90 31.36
N THR A 255 -10.38 7.35 30.14
CA THR A 255 -9.75 6.04 29.86
C THR A 255 -8.24 6.14 29.58
N PHE A 256 -7.65 7.31 29.77
CA PHE A 256 -6.24 7.63 29.46
C PHE A 256 -5.88 7.34 28.00
N GLN A 257 -6.84 7.50 27.08
CA GLN A 257 -6.60 7.46 25.65
C GLN A 257 -6.34 8.88 25.14
N ARG A 258 -5.54 9.00 24.08
CA ARG A 258 -5.29 10.30 23.46
C ARG A 258 -6.31 10.49 22.34
N PRO A 259 -7.26 11.43 22.46
CA PRO A 259 -8.20 11.68 21.38
C PRO A 259 -7.45 12.32 20.19
N PRO A 260 -7.87 12.04 18.95
CA PRO A 260 -7.41 12.78 17.77
C PRO A 260 -7.52 14.30 17.96
N THR A 261 -6.72 15.06 17.21
CA THR A 261 -6.70 16.54 17.29
C THR A 261 -7.36 17.20 16.10
N HIS A 262 -7.39 16.55 14.94
CA HIS A 262 -7.91 17.12 13.70
C HIS A 262 -8.83 16.17 12.96
N LEU A 263 -9.72 16.73 12.15
CA LEU A 263 -10.47 16.04 11.12
C LEU A 263 -9.91 16.46 9.75
N LEU A 264 -9.45 15.50 8.96
CA LEU A 264 -9.01 15.74 7.59
C LEU A 264 -10.10 15.33 6.62
N ALA A 265 -10.61 16.29 5.85
CA ALA A 265 -11.43 16.02 4.67
C ALA A 265 -10.50 15.76 3.49
N VAL A 266 -10.15 14.49 3.31
CA VAL A 266 -9.19 14.07 2.30
C VAL A 266 -9.91 13.84 0.98
N HIS A 267 -9.47 14.51 -0.08
CA HIS A 267 -10.15 14.47 -1.37
C HIS A 267 -9.16 14.36 -2.53
N SER A 268 -9.67 13.96 -3.70
CA SER A 268 -8.95 14.06 -4.97
C SER A 268 -9.78 14.87 -5.96
N ASP A 269 -9.25 15.12 -7.15
CA ASP A 269 -9.97 15.91 -8.16
C ASP A 269 -11.21 15.17 -8.71
N SER A 270 -11.23 13.85 -8.56
CA SER A 270 -12.23 12.97 -9.15
C SER A 270 -13.11 12.24 -8.14
N GLU A 271 -12.80 12.34 -6.84
CA GLU A 271 -13.47 11.57 -5.79
C GLU A 271 -13.90 12.50 -4.65
N ALA A 272 -15.09 12.23 -4.11
CA ALA A 272 -15.63 12.96 -2.97
C ALA A 272 -14.73 12.83 -1.74
N ALA A 273 -14.75 13.85 -0.88
CA ALA A 273 -13.94 13.86 0.32
C ALA A 273 -14.31 12.71 1.26
N THR A 274 -13.31 12.10 1.89
CA THR A 274 -13.46 11.15 2.99
C THR A 274 -12.90 11.79 4.26
N ILE A 275 -13.64 11.71 5.36
CA ILE A 275 -13.22 12.27 6.65
C ILE A 275 -12.32 11.27 7.39
N TYR A 276 -11.19 11.75 7.90
CA TYR A 276 -10.26 11.00 8.74
C TYR A 276 -10.01 11.77 10.03
N ALA A 277 -10.15 11.12 11.18
CA ALA A 277 -9.64 11.66 12.44
C ALA A 277 -8.13 11.41 12.53
N VAL A 278 -7.34 12.41 12.93
CA VAL A 278 -5.87 12.28 12.99
C VAL A 278 -5.25 12.98 14.19
N HIS A 279 -4.03 12.55 14.56
CA HIS A 279 -3.14 13.26 15.46
C HIS A 279 -2.22 14.15 14.62
N GLY A 280 -2.45 15.47 14.68
CA GLY A 280 -1.70 16.44 13.89
C GLY A 280 -0.18 16.37 14.07
N GLN A 281 0.29 16.03 15.28
CA GLN A 281 1.72 15.87 15.57
C GLN A 281 2.40 14.78 14.73
N ILE A 282 1.72 13.66 14.47
CA ILE A 282 2.25 12.60 13.61
C ILE A 282 2.45 13.12 12.19
N PHE A 283 1.51 13.91 11.69
CA PHE A 283 1.64 14.54 10.37
C PHE A 283 2.75 15.59 10.36
N ALA A 284 2.78 16.50 11.33
CA ALA A 284 3.83 17.53 11.39
C ALA A 284 5.24 16.90 11.46
N LEU A 285 5.44 15.84 12.23
CA LEU A 285 6.76 15.22 12.36
C LEU A 285 7.21 14.42 11.14
N GLN A 286 6.29 14.04 10.25
CA GLN A 286 6.57 13.08 9.17
C GLN A 286 6.27 13.59 7.77
N CYS A 287 5.51 14.67 7.64
CA CYS A 287 5.01 15.20 6.38
C CYS A 287 5.43 16.67 6.26
N VAL A 288 6.34 16.97 5.32
CA VAL A 288 6.85 18.35 5.13
C VAL A 288 5.99 19.19 4.19
N SER A 289 5.05 18.58 3.46
CA SER A 289 4.17 19.26 2.50
C SER A 289 2.72 19.35 2.97
N ILE A 290 2.43 18.93 4.21
CA ILE A 290 1.12 19.09 4.87
C ILE A 290 0.74 20.59 4.94
N PRO A 291 -0.56 20.94 4.80
CA PRO A 291 -1.04 22.26 5.13
C PRO A 291 -0.77 22.61 6.61
N PHE A 292 -0.93 23.89 6.92
CA PHE A 292 -0.93 24.36 8.30
C PHE A 292 -1.98 23.61 9.14
N LEU A 293 -1.62 23.27 10.39
CA LEU A 293 -2.47 22.53 11.32
C LEU A 293 -2.85 23.49 12.47
N PRO A 294 -4.10 23.96 12.58
CA PRO A 294 -4.49 24.89 13.64
C PRO A 294 -4.56 24.20 15.01
N ALA A 295 -4.31 24.95 16.08
CA ALA A 295 -4.55 24.43 17.43
C ALA A 295 -6.04 24.10 17.64
N SER A 296 -6.32 22.91 18.17
CA SER A 296 -7.63 22.58 18.72
C SER A 296 -7.84 23.34 20.03
N LYS A 297 -9.05 23.84 20.27
CA LYS A 297 -9.44 24.40 21.57
C LYS A 297 -10.10 23.32 22.41
N GLU A 298 -9.88 23.38 23.71
CA GLU A 298 -10.52 22.49 24.68
C GLU A 298 -11.29 23.34 25.69
N THR A 299 -12.56 23.05 25.87
CA THR A 299 -13.45 23.72 26.82
C THR A 299 -14.07 22.69 27.76
N GLN A 300 -14.35 23.10 28.99
CA GLN A 300 -15.12 22.28 29.94
C GLN A 300 -16.53 22.83 30.04
N GLU A 301 -17.52 22.01 29.70
CA GLU A 301 -18.94 22.35 29.71
C GLU A 301 -19.73 21.26 30.44
N ASN A 302 -20.41 21.62 31.53
CA ASN A 302 -21.26 20.69 32.30
C ASN A 302 -20.54 19.39 32.73
N GLY A 303 -19.26 19.49 33.10
CA GLY A 303 -18.44 18.32 33.48
C GLY A 303 -17.97 17.48 32.31
N LYS A 304 -18.24 17.89 31.07
CA LYS A 304 -17.72 17.28 29.85
C LYS A 304 -16.56 18.10 29.31
N THR A 305 -15.55 17.40 28.78
CA THR A 305 -14.49 18.01 28.00
C THR A 305 -14.90 18.02 26.52
N ILE A 306 -15.17 19.21 26.00
CA ILE A 306 -15.47 19.44 24.59
C ILE A 306 -14.19 19.90 23.89
N LYS A 307 -13.87 19.26 22.77
CA LYS A 307 -12.73 19.60 21.94
C LYS A 307 -13.19 20.11 20.59
N ASP A 308 -12.84 21.34 20.27
CA ASP A 308 -13.07 21.94 18.95
C ASP A 308 -12.02 21.40 17.98
N MET A 309 -12.38 20.34 17.26
CA MET A 309 -11.48 19.70 16.30
C MET A 309 -11.47 20.48 14.99
N ALA A 310 -10.30 21.03 14.63
CA ALA A 310 -10.10 21.71 13.37
C ALA A 310 -10.36 20.76 12.18
N VAL A 311 -11.13 21.22 11.20
CA VAL A 311 -11.40 20.47 9.96
C VAL A 311 -10.59 21.07 8.83
N LEU A 312 -9.81 20.23 8.15
CA LEU A 312 -8.90 20.67 7.10
C LEU A 312 -9.13 19.88 5.81
N ALA A 313 -9.23 20.60 4.69
CA ALA A 313 -9.15 19.98 3.38
C ALA A 313 -7.73 19.50 3.11
N LEU A 314 -7.58 18.23 2.70
CA LEU A 314 -6.30 17.67 2.28
C LEU A 314 -6.43 17.03 0.91
N ARG A 315 -5.84 17.66 -0.10
CA ARG A 315 -5.83 17.13 -1.46
C ARG A 315 -4.75 16.07 -1.62
N VAL A 316 -5.13 14.89 -2.10
CA VAL A 316 -4.21 13.79 -2.41
C VAL A 316 -4.43 13.29 -3.84
N PRO A 317 -3.37 12.82 -4.53
CA PRO A 317 -3.50 12.31 -5.88
C PRO A 317 -4.40 11.08 -6.02
N CYS A 318 -4.39 10.18 -5.02
CA CYS A 318 -5.08 8.89 -5.10
C CYS A 318 -5.79 8.57 -3.76
N LEU A 319 -7.01 9.06 -3.57
CA LEU A 319 -7.75 8.93 -2.30
C LEU A 319 -7.92 7.47 -1.85
N GLN A 320 -8.24 6.53 -2.76
CA GLN A 320 -8.41 5.10 -2.45
C GLN A 320 -7.22 4.46 -1.69
N HIS A 321 -6.01 4.99 -1.87
CA HIS A 321 -4.79 4.48 -1.24
C HIS A 321 -4.25 5.37 -0.12
N PHE A 322 -4.99 6.43 0.25
CA PHE A 322 -4.59 7.29 1.36
C PHE A 322 -4.53 6.52 2.69
N ASN A 323 -5.47 5.61 2.93
CA ASN A 323 -5.51 4.85 4.17
C ASN A 323 -4.28 3.95 4.39
N THR A 324 -3.67 3.42 3.32
CA THR A 324 -2.41 2.67 3.40
C THR A 324 -1.26 3.56 3.87
N VAL A 325 -1.21 4.81 3.38
CA VAL A 325 -0.22 5.80 3.85
C VAL A 325 -0.47 6.18 5.30
N LEU A 326 -1.74 6.45 5.66
CA LEU A 326 -2.13 6.77 7.02
C LEU A 326 -1.73 5.66 8.00
N ARG A 327 -2.04 4.40 7.69
CA ARG A 327 -1.66 3.26 8.55
C ARG A 327 -0.14 3.13 8.70
N TRP A 328 0.62 3.41 7.64
CA TRP A 328 2.07 3.42 7.73
C TRP A 328 2.60 4.54 8.63
N LEU A 329 2.05 5.78 8.55
CA LEU A 329 2.46 6.90 9.41
C LEU A 329 2.40 6.50 10.89
N TYR A 330 1.29 5.89 11.33
CA TYR A 330 1.14 5.43 12.71
C TYR A 330 1.98 4.21 13.08
N SER A 331 2.00 3.18 12.23
CA SER A 331 2.66 1.92 12.58
C SER A 331 4.18 1.98 12.42
N GLN A 332 4.68 2.85 11.54
CA GLN A 332 6.07 2.85 11.05
C GLN A 332 6.55 1.46 10.59
N SER A 333 5.62 0.56 10.26
CA SER A 333 5.92 -0.84 10.01
C SER A 333 6.20 -1.04 8.52
N THR A 334 7.47 -1.22 8.18
CA THR A 334 7.92 -1.60 6.84
C THR A 334 7.31 -2.94 6.41
N ILE A 335 7.16 -3.88 7.34
CA ILE A 335 6.52 -5.18 7.14
C ILE A 335 5.06 -5.01 6.73
N SER A 336 4.28 -4.26 7.51
CA SER A 336 2.85 -4.09 7.26
C SER A 336 2.60 -3.38 5.93
N LEU A 337 3.40 -2.35 5.62
CA LEU A 337 3.30 -1.68 4.34
C LEU A 337 3.65 -2.62 3.17
N LEU A 338 4.74 -3.39 3.27
CA LEU A 338 5.08 -4.35 2.21
C LEU A 338 3.98 -5.40 2.02
N GLN A 339 3.39 -5.87 3.12
CA GLN A 339 2.27 -6.83 3.10
C GLN A 339 1.05 -6.29 2.36
N GLU A 340 0.72 -5.01 2.50
CA GLU A 340 -0.39 -4.38 1.79
C GLU A 340 -0.13 -4.19 0.30
N LEU A 341 1.13 -4.02 -0.08
CA LEU A 341 1.55 -3.78 -1.47
C LEU A 341 1.75 -5.08 -2.26
N LEU A 342 1.84 -6.23 -1.59
CA LEU A 342 2.07 -7.53 -2.21
C LEU A 342 0.78 -8.39 -2.27
N PRO A 343 0.64 -9.27 -3.28
CA PRO A 343 -0.52 -10.14 -3.43
C PRO A 343 -0.42 -11.37 -2.51
N LEU A 344 -0.42 -11.16 -1.18
CA LEU A 344 -0.15 -12.20 -0.18
C LEU A 344 -1.04 -13.43 -0.32
N LYS A 345 -2.34 -13.23 -0.61
CA LYS A 345 -3.30 -14.34 -0.81
C LYS A 345 -2.85 -15.28 -1.94
N HIS A 346 -2.31 -14.72 -3.03
CA HIS A 346 -1.79 -15.49 -4.16
C HIS A 346 -0.49 -16.22 -3.80
N ILE A 347 0.42 -15.53 -3.10
CA ILE A 347 1.71 -16.07 -2.65
C ILE A 347 1.47 -17.29 -1.74
N ILE A 348 0.60 -17.16 -0.74
CA ILE A 348 0.26 -18.25 0.18
C ILE A 348 -0.37 -19.43 -0.59
N LYS A 349 -1.31 -19.17 -1.49
CA LYS A 349 -1.92 -20.20 -2.34
C LYS A 349 -0.91 -20.90 -3.26
N HIS A 350 0.12 -20.20 -3.72
CA HIS A 350 1.18 -20.78 -4.53
C HIS A 350 2.01 -21.77 -3.71
N PHE A 351 2.49 -21.35 -2.53
CA PHE A 351 3.30 -22.22 -1.68
C PHE A 351 2.52 -23.43 -1.16
N ALA A 352 1.24 -23.26 -0.79
CA ALA A 352 0.38 -24.38 -0.41
C ALA A 352 0.26 -25.43 -1.54
N ARG A 353 0.07 -24.99 -2.79
CA ARG A 353 0.05 -25.90 -3.95
C ARG A 353 1.39 -26.57 -4.21
N ARG A 354 2.50 -25.85 -4.06
CA ARG A 354 3.85 -26.39 -4.21
C ARG A 354 4.12 -27.49 -3.17
N ALA A 355 3.76 -27.26 -1.91
CA ALA A 355 3.90 -28.26 -0.84
C ALA A 355 3.11 -29.54 -1.11
N LEU A 356 1.86 -29.42 -1.58
CA LEU A 356 1.02 -30.58 -1.96
C LEU A 356 1.57 -31.35 -3.17
N ALA A 357 2.19 -30.66 -4.13
CA ALA A 357 2.80 -31.31 -5.29
C ALA A 357 4.06 -32.11 -4.90
N THR A 358 4.89 -31.58 -3.98
CA THR A 358 6.08 -32.27 -3.48
C THR A 358 5.73 -33.56 -2.74
N GLN A 359 4.65 -33.56 -1.94
CA GLN A 359 4.20 -34.75 -1.22
C GLN A 359 3.85 -35.94 -2.14
N LYS A 360 3.32 -35.67 -3.35
CA LYS A 360 2.97 -36.74 -4.30
C LYS A 360 4.17 -37.43 -4.94
N SER A 361 5.36 -36.82 -4.88
CA SER A 361 6.56 -37.33 -5.55
C SER A 361 7.48 -38.13 -4.63
N THR A 362 7.32 -38.05 -3.32
CA THR A 362 8.15 -38.75 -2.33
C THR A 362 7.39 -39.91 -1.71
N SER A 363 8.06 -41.06 -1.60
CA SER A 363 7.56 -42.32 -1.03
C SER A 363 6.98 -42.13 0.39
N PRO A 364 6.13 -43.05 0.88
CA PRO A 364 5.13 -42.80 1.93
C PRO A 364 5.69 -42.72 3.37
N THR A 365 6.84 -42.10 3.57
CA THR A 365 7.39 -41.90 4.91
C THR A 365 6.63 -40.74 5.59
N PRO A 366 5.97 -40.99 6.74
CA PRO A 366 5.12 -40.01 7.40
C PRO A 366 5.97 -39.00 8.20
N GLN A 367 6.52 -38.01 7.52
CA GLN A 367 7.06 -36.80 8.15
C GLN A 367 6.23 -35.61 7.70
N ASN A 368 5.58 -34.93 8.64
CA ASN A 368 4.79 -33.72 8.38
C ASN A 368 5.69 -32.65 7.74
N PRO A 369 5.51 -32.30 6.44
CA PRO A 369 6.33 -31.26 5.83
C PRO A 369 5.74 -29.90 6.24
N SER A 370 6.22 -29.35 7.35
CA SER A 370 6.03 -27.93 7.62
C SER A 370 6.90 -27.15 6.64
N VAL A 371 6.28 -26.33 5.79
CA VAL A 371 7.02 -25.34 5.02
C VAL A 371 7.61 -24.35 6.03
N ASP A 372 8.94 -24.36 6.17
CA ASP A 372 9.63 -23.40 7.00
C ASP A 372 9.58 -22.02 6.33
N VAL A 373 8.52 -21.28 6.62
CA VAL A 373 8.25 -19.98 6.01
C VAL A 373 9.32 -18.95 6.40
N SER A 374 10.06 -19.21 7.47
CA SER A 374 11.21 -18.43 7.93
C SER A 374 12.43 -18.52 7.00
N LYS A 375 12.35 -19.29 5.91
CA LYS A 375 13.41 -19.42 4.89
C LYS A 375 13.00 -18.91 3.51
N LEU A 376 11.85 -18.23 3.39
CA LEU A 376 11.40 -17.71 2.10
C LEU A 376 12.32 -16.58 1.64
N SER A 377 13.00 -16.82 0.53
CA SER A 377 13.85 -15.83 -0.12
C SER A 377 13.03 -14.88 -1.01
N ALA A 378 13.60 -13.72 -1.36
CA ALA A 378 13.02 -12.83 -2.36
C ALA A 378 12.79 -13.54 -3.71
N THR A 379 13.65 -14.49 -4.08
CA THR A 379 13.50 -15.33 -5.28
C THR A 379 12.28 -16.25 -5.20
N ASP A 380 11.96 -16.81 -4.03
CA ASP A 380 10.75 -17.62 -3.85
C ASP A 380 9.48 -16.78 -4.02
N LEU A 381 9.48 -15.54 -3.51
CA LEU A 381 8.37 -14.61 -3.68
C LEU A 381 8.18 -14.21 -5.15
N VAL A 382 9.27 -13.87 -5.84
CA VAL A 382 9.28 -13.57 -7.27
C VAL A 382 8.77 -14.77 -8.09
N GLU A 383 9.19 -15.98 -7.74
CA GLU A 383 8.70 -17.20 -8.38
C GLU A 383 7.18 -17.37 -8.16
N ALA A 384 6.72 -17.26 -6.91
CA ALA A 384 5.31 -17.41 -6.57
C ALA A 384 4.43 -16.41 -7.34
N MET A 385 4.88 -15.16 -7.39
CA MET A 385 4.19 -14.10 -8.12
C MET A 385 4.34 -14.20 -9.64
N SER A 386 5.32 -14.95 -10.18
CA SER A 386 5.50 -15.15 -11.64
C SER A 386 4.32 -15.82 -12.34
N THR A 387 3.38 -16.37 -11.56
CA THR A 387 2.16 -17.03 -12.03
C THR A 387 0.94 -16.10 -12.11
N LEU A 388 1.09 -14.82 -11.77
CA LEU A 388 0.05 -13.81 -11.90
C LEU A 388 -0.23 -13.47 -13.37
N SER A 389 -1.44 -12.99 -13.63
CA SER A 389 -1.81 -12.44 -14.94
C SER A 389 -1.22 -11.04 -15.14
N THR A 390 -1.06 -10.62 -16.40
CA THR A 390 -0.65 -9.25 -16.77
C THR A 390 -1.54 -8.18 -16.11
N LYS A 391 -2.85 -8.41 -16.07
CA LYS A 391 -3.80 -7.48 -15.45
C LYS A 391 -3.46 -7.24 -13.98
N GLN A 392 -3.22 -8.31 -13.23
CA GLN A 392 -2.88 -8.24 -11.81
C GLN A 392 -1.55 -7.52 -11.56
N TYR A 393 -0.54 -7.71 -12.42
CA TYR A 393 0.70 -6.94 -12.31
C TYR A 393 0.45 -5.44 -12.47
N LEU A 394 -0.35 -5.04 -13.46
CA LEU A 394 -0.66 -3.63 -13.68
C LEU A 394 -1.44 -3.03 -12.51
N GLU A 395 -2.40 -3.77 -11.93
CA GLU A 395 -3.16 -3.34 -10.74
C GLU A 395 -2.23 -3.14 -9.51
N LEU A 396 -1.28 -4.05 -9.29
CA LEU A 396 -0.30 -3.94 -8.20
C LEU A 396 0.65 -2.75 -8.41
N LEU A 397 1.16 -2.56 -9.63
CA LEU A 397 2.02 -1.41 -9.95
C LEU A 397 1.28 -0.08 -9.81
N GLN A 398 0.01 -0.02 -10.23
CA GLN A 398 -0.85 1.14 -10.00
C GLN A 398 -1.04 1.45 -8.52
N THR A 399 -1.26 0.41 -7.70
CA THR A 399 -1.39 0.54 -6.23
C THR A 399 -0.11 1.12 -5.61
N ILE A 400 1.07 0.54 -5.92
CA ILE A 400 2.35 1.03 -5.41
C ILE A 400 2.59 2.49 -5.82
N GLN A 401 2.29 2.83 -7.08
CA GLN A 401 2.45 4.21 -7.54
C GLN A 401 1.45 5.18 -6.93
N ALA A 402 0.22 4.75 -6.65
CA ALA A 402 -0.75 5.57 -5.96
C ALA A 402 -0.26 5.93 -4.54
N VAL A 403 0.26 4.93 -3.81
CA VAL A 403 0.87 5.13 -2.49
C VAL A 403 2.09 6.05 -2.58
N TRP A 404 2.95 5.85 -3.58
CA TRP A 404 4.10 6.74 -3.85
C TRP A 404 3.67 8.19 -4.10
N LYS A 405 2.66 8.42 -4.96
CA LYS A 405 2.15 9.77 -5.28
C LYS A 405 1.56 10.46 -4.06
N ASN A 406 0.79 9.73 -3.25
CA ASN A 406 0.27 10.25 -1.99
C ASN A 406 1.41 10.62 -1.04
N GLY A 407 2.42 9.77 -0.90
CA GLY A 407 3.61 10.08 -0.09
C GLY A 407 4.35 11.33 -0.56
N VAL A 408 4.46 11.55 -1.89
CA VAL A 408 5.10 12.75 -2.44
C VAL A 408 4.25 13.98 -2.15
N ALA A 409 2.93 13.88 -2.29
CA ALA A 409 2.00 14.98 -2.01
C ALA A 409 2.02 15.41 -0.53
N LEU A 410 2.15 14.45 0.39
CA LEU A 410 2.29 14.74 1.82
C LEU A 410 3.70 15.21 2.20
N GLY A 411 4.71 14.93 1.37
CA GLY A 411 6.09 15.20 1.72
C GLY A 411 6.63 14.23 2.78
N ILE A 412 6.44 12.92 2.61
CA ILE A 412 6.94 11.95 3.59
C ILE A 412 8.47 11.94 3.58
N VAL A 413 9.08 12.20 4.73
CA VAL A 413 10.55 12.31 4.88
C VAL A 413 11.25 10.98 5.20
N SER A 414 10.51 9.99 5.68
CA SER A 414 11.08 8.72 6.12
C SER A 414 11.64 7.88 4.96
N TRP A 415 12.93 7.58 5.03
CA TRP A 415 13.61 6.69 4.08
C TRP A 415 13.01 5.27 4.05
N ASN A 416 12.52 4.78 5.19
CA ASN A 416 11.94 3.45 5.32
C ASN A 416 10.65 3.31 4.48
N PHE A 417 9.84 4.37 4.39
CA PHE A 417 8.65 4.38 3.53
C PHE A 417 9.03 4.19 2.06
N TRP A 418 9.97 5.00 1.57
CA TRP A 418 10.42 4.98 0.18
C TRP A 418 11.09 3.66 -0.20
N THR A 419 11.95 3.13 0.68
CA THR A 419 12.64 1.85 0.50
C THR A 419 11.65 0.69 0.35
N VAL A 420 10.58 0.66 1.15
CA VAL A 420 9.56 -0.38 1.05
C VAL A 420 8.81 -0.32 -0.28
N LEU A 421 8.49 0.88 -0.78
CA LEU A 421 7.86 1.07 -2.08
C LEU A 421 8.76 0.59 -3.22
N ASP A 422 10.06 0.91 -3.16
CA ASP A 422 11.05 0.42 -4.12
C ASP A 422 11.18 -1.11 -4.08
N ASN A 423 11.21 -1.70 -2.89
CA ASN A 423 11.28 -3.15 -2.72
C ASN A 423 10.04 -3.84 -3.30
N ALA A 424 8.84 -3.33 -2.98
CA ALA A 424 7.60 -3.84 -3.55
C ALA A 424 7.61 -3.75 -5.08
N TRP A 425 8.00 -2.60 -5.63
CA TRP A 425 8.10 -2.38 -7.07
C TRP A 425 9.05 -3.38 -7.74
N ASN A 426 10.26 -3.55 -7.19
CA ASN A 426 11.28 -4.45 -7.72
C ASN A 426 10.83 -5.91 -7.70
N LEU A 427 10.14 -6.35 -6.63
CA LEU A 427 9.58 -7.71 -6.55
C LEU A 427 8.53 -7.96 -7.63
N ILE A 428 7.64 -7.00 -7.88
CA ILE A 428 6.59 -7.11 -8.92
C ILE A 428 7.19 -7.10 -10.32
N ILE A 429 8.13 -6.18 -10.61
CA ILE A 429 8.84 -6.15 -11.90
C ILE A 429 9.64 -7.44 -12.12
N GLY A 430 10.33 -7.93 -11.08
CA GLY A 430 11.05 -9.21 -11.10
C GLY A 430 10.13 -10.37 -11.48
N ALA A 431 8.98 -10.48 -10.81
CA ALA A 431 7.98 -11.51 -11.09
C ALA A 431 7.45 -11.44 -12.53
N MET A 432 7.16 -10.24 -13.02
CA MET A 432 6.70 -10.01 -14.39
C MET A 432 7.76 -10.42 -15.43
N MET A 433 9.04 -10.14 -15.19
CA MET A 433 10.13 -10.57 -16.06
C MET A 433 10.27 -12.10 -16.11
N VAL A 434 10.18 -12.78 -14.95
CA VAL A 434 10.19 -14.25 -14.89
C VAL A 434 8.99 -14.84 -15.63
N SER A 435 7.80 -14.27 -15.43
CA SER A 435 6.57 -14.68 -16.13
C SER A 435 6.72 -14.59 -17.65
N LYS A 436 7.26 -13.46 -18.15
CA LYS A 436 7.52 -13.24 -19.57
C LYS A 436 8.50 -14.27 -20.16
N ARG A 437 9.61 -14.53 -19.47
CA ARG A 437 10.60 -15.55 -19.91
C ARG A 437 9.99 -16.94 -19.95
N LYS A 438 9.20 -17.33 -18.93
CA LYS A 438 8.46 -18.61 -18.92
C LYS A 438 7.49 -18.72 -20.10
N GLY A 439 6.79 -17.63 -20.43
CA GLY A 439 5.91 -17.57 -21.60
C GLY A 439 6.65 -17.76 -22.93
N GLN A 440 7.78 -17.07 -23.10
CA GLN A 440 8.62 -17.20 -24.30
C GLN A 440 9.20 -18.61 -24.46
N ALA A 441 9.68 -19.21 -23.38
CA ALA A 441 10.20 -20.58 -23.40
C ALA A 441 9.12 -21.60 -23.80
N LYS A 442 7.87 -21.42 -23.32
CA LYS A 442 6.74 -22.27 -23.72
C LYS A 442 6.40 -22.15 -25.20
N VAL A 443 6.39 -20.92 -25.74
CA VAL A 443 6.14 -20.68 -27.17
C VAL A 443 7.25 -21.30 -28.02
N ALA A 444 8.52 -21.11 -27.64
CA ALA A 444 9.66 -21.71 -28.34
C ALA A 444 9.58 -23.24 -28.35
N LYS A 445 9.24 -23.86 -27.20
CA LYS A 445 9.06 -25.32 -27.10
C LYS A 445 7.89 -25.81 -27.96
N ALA A 446 6.78 -25.09 -28.01
CA ALA A 446 5.64 -25.44 -28.84
C ALA A 446 5.99 -25.37 -30.34
N ILE A 447 6.68 -24.30 -30.77
CA ILE A 447 7.16 -24.18 -32.15
C ILE A 447 8.11 -25.32 -32.49
N ALA A 448 9.08 -25.64 -31.61
CA ALA A 448 10.01 -26.74 -31.82
C ALA A 448 9.30 -28.09 -31.98
N ALA A 449 8.28 -28.36 -31.14
CA ALA A 449 7.47 -29.56 -31.22
C ALA A 449 6.69 -29.64 -32.56
N SER A 450 6.06 -28.54 -32.98
CA SER A 450 5.36 -28.48 -34.28
C SER A 450 6.31 -28.64 -35.46
N THR A 451 7.53 -28.09 -35.40
CA THR A 451 8.52 -28.29 -36.45
C THR A 451 9.03 -29.72 -36.51
N SER A 452 9.21 -30.39 -35.36
CA SER A 452 9.59 -31.80 -35.35
C SER A 452 8.50 -32.71 -35.88
N GLU A 453 7.23 -32.40 -35.59
CA GLU A 453 6.07 -33.14 -36.11
C GLU A 453 5.94 -32.97 -37.62
N LEU A 454 6.07 -31.75 -38.14
CA LEU A 454 6.07 -31.48 -39.58
C LEU A 454 7.23 -32.20 -40.29
N SER A 455 8.43 -32.19 -39.70
CA SER A 455 9.58 -32.91 -40.24
C SER A 455 9.36 -34.42 -40.30
N ALA A 456 8.73 -35.01 -39.27
CA ALA A 456 8.40 -36.43 -39.26
C ALA A 456 7.34 -36.79 -40.31
N GLN A 457 6.36 -35.91 -40.53
CA GLN A 457 5.35 -36.09 -41.60
C GLN A 457 5.99 -36.08 -42.99
N MET A 458 6.93 -35.17 -43.26
CA MET A 458 7.59 -35.11 -44.57
C MET A 458 8.45 -36.36 -44.86
N GLU A 459 9.15 -36.88 -43.85
CA GLU A 459 9.96 -38.10 -44.02
C GLU A 459 9.07 -39.32 -44.29
N SER A 460 7.92 -39.42 -43.61
CA SER A 460 6.96 -40.49 -43.84
C SER A 460 6.37 -40.48 -45.26
N THR A 461 6.21 -39.31 -45.89
CA THR A 461 5.70 -39.20 -47.27
C THR A 461 6.73 -39.51 -48.35
N ARG A 462 8.02 -39.63 -48.03
CA ARG A 462 9.08 -39.85 -49.03
C ARG A 462 9.33 -41.33 -49.39
N ILE A 463 8.77 -42.25 -48.59
CA ILE A 463 9.01 -43.70 -48.70
C ILE A 463 7.83 -44.44 -49.40
N GLY A 464 6.79 -43.73 -49.82
CA GLY A 464 5.71 -44.25 -50.67
C GLY A 464 5.79 -43.66 -52.06
#